data_AF-A0A7V4XH32-F1
#
_entry.id   AF-A0A7V4XH32-F1
#
_cell.length_a   1.000
_cell.length_b   1.000
_cell.length_c   1.000
_cell.angle_alpha   90.00
_cell.angle_beta   90.00
_cell.angle_gamma   90.00
#
_symmetry.space_group_name_H-M   'P 1'
#
loop_
_entity.id
_entity.type
_entity.pdbx_description
1 polymer ?
#
loop_
_entity_poly.entity_id
_entity_poly.type
_entity_poly.pdbx_seq_one_letter_code
_entity_poly.pdbx_strand_id
1 'polypeptide(L)' 'MKGQKVMTTRYCVKHQLGICPKMGKAPRYPEPLMLVDAEGRKLELKFDCAKCEMEVFLAGK' A
#
# COMPACT_ATOMS: atom_id res chain seq x y z
N MET A 1 -11.40 -2.23 -16.82
CA MET A 1 -9.99 -2.03 -16.41
C MET A 1 -9.89 -2.35 -14.92
N LYS A 2 -9.62 -3.60 -14.52
CA LYS A 2 -9.36 -3.95 -13.11
C LYS A 2 -7.84 -3.93 -12.90
N GLY A 3 -7.36 -3.34 -11.80
CA GLY A 3 -5.93 -3.28 -11.49
C GLY A 3 -5.16 -2.16 -12.22
N GLN A 4 -5.80 -1.03 -12.53
CA GLN A 4 -5.08 0.14 -13.01
C GLN A 4 -4.31 0.78 -11.85
N LYS A 5 -3.01 1.00 -12.04
CA LYS A 5 -2.20 1.81 -11.13
C LYS A 5 -2.64 3.26 -11.23
N VAL A 6 -3.11 3.81 -10.12
CA VAL A 6 -3.60 5.20 -10.05
C VAL A 6 -2.59 6.13 -9.39
N MET A 7 -1.65 5.59 -8.62
CA MET A 7 -0.63 6.38 -7.92
C MET A 7 0.64 5.56 -7.65
N THR A 8 1.79 6.22 -7.72
CA THR A 8 3.05 5.75 -7.14
C THR A 8 3.59 6.86 -6.25
N THR A 9 4.01 6.53 -5.04
CA THR A 9 4.52 7.51 -4.07
C THR A 9 5.63 6.91 -3.21
N ARG A 10 6.55 7.76 -2.74
CA ARG A 10 7.53 7.39 -1.72
C ARG A 10 6.96 7.45 -0.31
N TYR A 11 5.77 8.01 -0.13
CA TYR A 11 5.06 7.96 1.13
C TYR A 11 4.57 6.53 1.39
N CYS A 12 5.18 5.85 2.36
CA CYS A 12 4.90 4.45 2.64
C CYS A 12 4.00 4.30 3.88
N VAL A 13 2.78 3.79 3.70
CA VAL A 13 1.86 3.50 4.81
C VAL A 13 2.47 2.50 5.80
N LYS A 14 3.26 1.52 5.35
CA LYS A 14 3.99 0.61 6.27
C LYS A 14 4.95 1.37 7.19
N HIS A 15 5.60 2.42 6.71
CA HIS A 15 6.46 3.27 7.53
C HIS A 15 5.63 4.06 8.55
N GLN A 16 4.54 4.69 8.11
CA GLN A 16 3.64 5.45 9.00
C GLN A 16 3.05 4.57 10.12
N LEU A 17 2.72 3.31 9.82
CA LEU A 17 2.18 2.36 10.77
C LEU A 17 3.25 1.64 11.61
N GLY A 18 4.54 1.93 11.42
CA GLY A 18 5.63 1.27 12.15
C GLY A 18 5.84 -0.21 11.80
N ILE A 19 5.30 -0.68 10.66
CA ILE A 19 5.39 -2.07 10.18
C ILE A 19 6.36 -2.21 8.98
N CYS A 20 7.19 -1.20 8.74
CA CYS A 20 8.18 -1.24 7.67
C CYS A 20 9.28 -2.25 8.01
N PRO A 21 9.53 -3.27 7.16
CA PRO A 21 10.55 -4.29 7.44
C PRO A 21 11.98 -3.70 7.49
N LYS A 22 12.22 -2.53 6.87
CA LYS A 22 13.50 -1.83 6.96
C LYS A 22 13.75 -1.19 8.34
N MET A 23 12.74 -1.02 9.18
CA MET A 23 12.88 -0.43 10.53
C MET A 23 13.21 -1.46 11.61
N GLY A 24 13.42 -2.73 11.26
CA GLY A 24 13.80 -3.80 12.19
C GLY A 24 12.64 -4.75 12.49
N LYS A 25 12.27 -4.93 13.77
CA LYS A 25 11.18 -5.82 14.21
C LYS A 25 9.81 -5.26 13.80
N ALA A 26 9.51 -5.29 12.51
CA ALA A 26 8.16 -5.06 12.02
C ALA A 26 7.29 -6.28 12.37
N PRO A 27 6.12 -6.08 12.99
CA PRO A 27 5.16 -7.17 13.14
C PRO A 27 4.72 -7.64 11.74
N ARG A 28 4.53 -8.95 11.58
CA ARG A 28 3.94 -9.50 10.35
C ARG A 28 2.48 -9.03 10.31
N TYR A 29 2.14 -8.27 9.27
CA TYR A 29 0.77 -7.81 9.03
C TYR A 29 0.19 -8.55 7.81
N PRO A 30 -1.09 -8.97 7.84
CA PRO A 30 -1.72 -9.62 6.70
C PRO A 30 -1.78 -8.66 5.49
N GLU A 31 -1.27 -9.12 4.35
CA GLU A 31 -1.34 -8.41 3.07
C GLU A 31 -2.41 -9.05 2.16
N PRO A 32 -3.00 -8.30 1.20
CA PRO A 32 -2.70 -6.91 0.83
C PRO A 32 -3.35 -5.87 1.77
N LEU A 33 -2.65 -4.75 1.99
CA LEU A 33 -3.27 -3.56 2.60
C LEU A 33 -4.17 -2.87 1.57
N MET A 34 -5.30 -2.32 2.04
CA MET A 34 -6.22 -1.57 1.20
C MET A 34 -6.53 -0.20 1.81
N LEU A 35 -6.65 0.81 0.97
CA LEU A 35 -7.27 2.08 1.32
C LEU A 35 -8.72 2.09 0.87
N VAL A 36 -9.54 2.84 1.59
CA VAL A 36 -10.89 3.19 1.18
C VAL A 36 -10.93 4.71 1.07
N ASP A 37 -11.27 5.21 -0.11
CA ASP A 37 -11.43 6.65 -0.31
C ASP A 37 -12.78 7.16 0.24
N ALA A 38 -12.98 8.47 0.19
CA ALA A 38 -14.23 9.09 0.67
C ALA A 38 -15.48 8.65 -0.13
N GLU A 39 -15.30 8.14 -1.35
CA GLU A 39 -16.37 7.62 -2.19
C GLU A 39 -16.61 6.11 -1.96
N GLY A 40 -15.89 5.49 -1.01
CA GLY A 40 -16.00 4.07 -0.69
C GLY A 40 -15.29 3.15 -1.67
N ARG A 41 -14.45 3.69 -2.56
CA ARG A 41 -13.69 2.87 -3.52
C ARG A 41 -12.53 2.20 -2.79
N LYS A 42 -12.37 0.91 -3.06
CA LYS A 42 -11.26 0.11 -2.52
C LYS A 42 -10.03 0.28 -3.42
N LEU A 43 -8.91 0.58 -2.80
CA LEU A 43 -7.62 0.75 -3.44
C LEU A 43 -6.64 -0.25 -2.85
N GLU A 44 -6.10 -1.14 -3.66
CA GLU A 44 -5.09 -2.10 -3.23
C GLU A 44 -3.71 -1.42 -3.18
N LEU A 45 -2.97 -1.66 -2.10
CA LEU A 45 -1.62 -1.16 -1.93
C LEU A 45 -0.60 -2.27 -2.22
N LYS A 46 0.41 -1.94 -3.02
CA LYS A 46 1.61 -2.75 -3.21
C LYS A 46 2.83 -1.98 -2.74
N PHE A 47 3.77 -2.70 -2.14
CA PHE A 47 4.96 -2.09 -1.54
C PHE A 47 6.22 -2.69 -2.14
N ASP A 48 7.00 -1.88 -2.85
CA ASP A 48 8.37 -2.20 -3.18
C ASP A 48 9.27 -1.67 -2.07
N CYS A 49 9.47 -2.50 -1.04
CA CYS A 49 10.33 -2.13 0.09
C CYS A 49 11.79 -1.99 -0.34
N ALA A 50 12.25 -2.62 -1.43
CA ALA A 50 13.61 -2.46 -1.92
C ALA A 50 13.84 -1.02 -2.41
N LYS A 51 12.92 -0.49 -3.21
CA LYS A 51 12.94 0.88 -3.73
C LYS A 51 12.33 1.94 -2.80
N CYS A 52 11.70 1.51 -1.71
CA CYS A 52 10.95 2.38 -0.79
C CYS A 52 9.80 3.12 -1.51
N GLU A 53 9.05 2.37 -2.31
CA GLU A 53 7.92 2.87 -3.09
C GLU A 53 6.63 2.14 -2.72
N MET A 54 5.53 2.90 -2.72
CA MET A 54 4.17 2.39 -2.56
C MET A 54 3.39 2.68 -3.83
N GLU A 55 2.73 1.66 -4.35
CA GLU A 55 1.86 1.74 -5.50
C GLU A 55 0.41 1.51 -5.08
N VAL A 56 -0.50 2.28 -5.67
CA VAL A 56 -1.92 2.24 -5.39
C VAL A 56 -2.66 1.79 -6.65
N PHE A 57 -3.46 0.74 -6.53
CA PHE A 57 -4.22 0.14 -7.61
C PHE A 57 -5.71 0.26 -7.33
N LEU A 58 -6.50 0.61 -8.34
CA LEU A 58 -7.95 0.60 -8.22
C LEU A 58 -8.45 -0.86 -8.16
N ALA A 59 -9.00 -1.28 -7.02
CA ALA A 59 -9.61 -2.59 -6.88
C ALA A 59 -10.95 -2.55 -7.63
N GLY A 60 -10.95 -3.11 -8.84
CA GLY A 60 -12.14 -3.09 -9.70
C GLY A 60 -13.28 -3.89 -9.07
N LYS A 61 -14.41 -3.22 -8.88
CA LYS A 61 -15.70 -3.80 -8.45
C LYS A 61 -15.99 -5.12 -9.15
#